data_AF-A0A2N6ABZ8-F1
#
_entry.id   AF-A0A2N6ABZ8-F1
#
_cell.length_a   1.000
_cell.length_b   1.000
_cell.length_c   1.000
_cell.angle_alpha   90.00
_cell.angle_beta   90.00
_cell.angle_gamma   90.00
#
_symmetry.space_group_name_H-M   'P 1'
#
loop_
_entity.id
_entity.type
_entity.pdbx_description
1 polymer ?
#
loop_
_entity_poly.entity_id
_entity_poly.type
_entity_poly.pdbx_seq_one_letter_code
_entity_poly.pdbx_strand_id
1 'polypeptide(L)'
;MPYCPHCHVEYQSGASECIDCLIPLVAGTPQFCPNCKEFVQENDTFCDNCGVILPREEESDSPECENHPDADAIGGCVICGKPVCEGCSTRHNGRIFCENDDHLNMHQGFVVAYTTSTDYEAEMIKANLEGAGINAVIFNQHDHVYFLNMGVLAHVNVMVPRSQMEEARDVITALLNEEGLEEEAEGGEADT
;
A
#
# COMPACT_ATOMS: atom_id res chain seq x y z
N MET A 1 9.36 -22.59 -15.50
CA MET A 1 10.53 -21.71 -15.29
C MET A 1 10.31 -21.06 -13.92
N PRO A 2 11.34 -20.82 -13.10
CA PRO A 2 11.15 -20.09 -11.85
C PRO A 2 11.31 -18.58 -12.05
N TYR A 3 10.76 -17.78 -11.14
CA TYR A 3 10.92 -16.32 -11.14
C TYR A 3 11.19 -15.78 -9.74
N CYS A 4 11.75 -14.56 -9.66
CA CYS A 4 11.98 -13.88 -8.39
C CYS A 4 10.70 -13.16 -7.93
N PRO A 5 10.14 -13.43 -6.73
CA PRO A 5 8.90 -12.79 -6.28
C PRO A 5 9.05 -11.31 -5.87
N HIS A 6 10.29 -10.77 -5.88
CA HIS A 6 10.54 -9.37 -5.55
C HIS A 6 10.80 -8.49 -6.77
N CYS A 7 11.62 -8.96 -7.73
CA CYS A 7 11.92 -8.20 -8.96
C CYS A 7 11.20 -8.72 -10.21
N HIS A 8 10.49 -9.85 -10.10
CA HIS A 8 9.71 -10.49 -11.17
C HIS A 8 10.53 -10.96 -12.38
N VAL A 9 11.86 -11.04 -12.26
CA VAL A 9 12.74 -11.58 -13.31
C VAL A 9 12.57 -13.09 -13.41
N GLU A 10 12.42 -13.58 -14.63
CA GLU A 10 12.35 -15.00 -14.97
C GLU A 10 13.75 -15.62 -15.09
N TYR A 11 13.89 -16.85 -14.61
CA TYR A 11 15.13 -17.60 -14.60
C TYR A 11 15.01 -18.92 -15.38
N GLN A 12 16.16 -19.43 -15.82
CA GLN A 12 16.24 -20.78 -16.37
C GLN A 12 16.03 -21.83 -15.28
N SER A 13 15.49 -22.99 -15.67
CA SER A 13 15.28 -24.14 -14.79
C SER A 13 16.60 -24.58 -14.13
N GLY A 14 16.59 -24.71 -12.80
CA GLY A 14 17.77 -25.10 -12.00
C GLY A 14 18.37 -23.97 -11.17
N ALA A 15 18.02 -22.72 -11.43
CA ALA A 15 18.30 -21.61 -10.52
C ALA A 15 17.39 -21.70 -9.28
N SER A 16 17.95 -21.48 -8.09
CA SER A 16 17.22 -21.52 -6.81
C SER A 16 17.10 -20.17 -6.13
N GLU A 17 17.93 -19.19 -6.51
CA GLU A 17 18.00 -17.87 -5.86
C GLU A 17 18.19 -16.75 -6.90
N CYS A 18 17.63 -15.58 -6.63
CA CYS A 18 17.80 -14.37 -7.44
C CYS A 18 19.19 -13.74 -7.22
N ILE A 19 19.91 -13.39 -8.29
CA ILE A 19 21.25 -12.80 -8.19
C ILE A 19 21.20 -11.36 -7.63
N ASP A 20 20.16 -10.61 -7.96
CA ASP A 20 20.03 -9.21 -7.53
C ASP A 20 19.38 -9.07 -6.15
N CYS A 21 18.39 -9.91 -5.85
CA CYS A 21 17.60 -9.80 -4.62
C CYS A 21 18.04 -10.77 -3.53
N LEU A 22 18.81 -11.80 -3.86
CA LEU A 22 19.28 -12.84 -2.93
C LEU A 22 18.14 -13.52 -2.15
N ILE A 23 17.02 -13.77 -2.83
CA ILE A 23 15.85 -14.47 -2.27
C ILE A 23 15.52 -15.74 -3.08
N PRO A 24 14.85 -16.73 -2.46
CA PRO A 24 14.43 -17.96 -3.13
C PRO A 24 13.50 -17.69 -4.32
N LEU A 25 13.73 -18.39 -5.43
CA LEU A 25 12.86 -18.31 -6.61
C LEU A 25 11.64 -19.21 -6.42
N VAL A 26 10.50 -18.74 -6.95
CA VAL A 26 9.23 -19.48 -6.94
C VAL A 26 8.95 -20.07 -8.33
N ALA A 27 8.23 -21.18 -8.38
CA ALA A 27 7.88 -21.82 -9.64
C ALA A 27 6.73 -21.07 -10.34
N GLY A 28 6.77 -20.98 -11.67
CA GLY A 28 5.70 -20.41 -12.48
C GLY A 28 6.17 -19.22 -13.33
N THR A 29 5.22 -18.55 -13.97
CA THR A 29 5.49 -17.33 -14.73
C THR A 29 4.85 -16.17 -13.98
N PRO A 30 5.57 -15.04 -13.77
CA PRO A 30 4.99 -13.87 -13.11
C PRO A 30 3.77 -13.39 -13.92
N GLN A 31 2.66 -13.17 -13.22
CA GLN A 31 1.43 -12.67 -13.82
C GLN A 31 1.31 -11.17 -13.58
N PHE A 32 0.75 -10.47 -14.55
CA PHE A 32 0.57 -9.02 -14.48
C PHE A 32 -0.87 -8.64 -14.82
N CYS A 33 -1.38 -7.65 -14.10
CA CYS A 33 -2.70 -7.10 -14.33
C CYS A 33 -2.82 -6.55 -15.77
N PRO A 34 -3.84 -6.94 -16.55
CA PRO A 34 -4.01 -6.47 -17.92
C PRO A 34 -4.34 -4.97 -18.02
N ASN A 35 -4.82 -4.37 -16.93
CA ASN A 35 -5.18 -2.95 -16.88
C ASN A 35 -4.00 -2.06 -16.46
N CYS A 36 -3.43 -2.28 -15.27
CA CYS A 36 -2.39 -1.40 -14.71
C CYS A 36 -0.96 -1.95 -14.80
N LYS A 37 -0.78 -3.21 -15.25
CA LYS A 37 0.51 -3.90 -15.35
C LYS A 37 1.23 -4.13 -14.02
N GLU A 38 0.51 -3.99 -12.90
CA GLU A 38 1.03 -4.41 -11.60
C GLU A 38 1.18 -5.92 -11.56
N PHE A 39 2.18 -6.40 -10.82
CA PHE A 39 2.29 -7.82 -10.50
C PHE A 39 1.04 -8.30 -9.73
N VAL A 40 0.55 -9.49 -10.06
CA VAL A 40 -0.62 -10.11 -9.41
C VAL A 40 -0.34 -11.57 -9.10
N GLN A 41 -0.97 -12.10 -8.06
CA GLN A 41 -0.88 -13.52 -7.73
C GLN A 41 -1.89 -14.34 -8.54
N GLU A 42 -1.58 -15.62 -8.73
CA GLU A 42 -2.42 -16.55 -9.50
C GLU A 42 -3.83 -16.71 -8.91
N ASN A 43 -3.96 -16.54 -7.59
CA ASN A 43 -5.22 -16.71 -6.87
C ASN A 43 -6.00 -15.40 -6.66
N ASP A 44 -5.52 -14.26 -7.17
CA ASP A 44 -6.20 -12.99 -6.96
C ASP A 44 -7.46 -12.92 -7.83
N THR A 45 -8.61 -12.55 -7.24
CA THR A 45 -9.85 -12.30 -7.99
C THR A 45 -9.85 -10.90 -8.62
N PHE A 46 -9.26 -9.94 -7.91
CA PHE A 46 -9.16 -8.55 -8.30
C PHE A 46 -7.70 -8.10 -8.19
N CYS A 47 -7.30 -7.13 -9.01
CA CYS A 47 -6.00 -6.48 -8.87
C CYS A 47 -6.01 -5.51 -7.68
N ASP A 48 -5.11 -5.70 -6.70
CA ASP A 48 -5.01 -4.81 -5.53
C ASP A 48 -4.72 -3.34 -5.88
N ASN A 49 -3.99 -3.09 -6.98
CA ASN A 49 -3.61 -1.73 -7.38
C ASN A 49 -4.73 -0.98 -8.11
N CYS A 50 -5.53 -1.66 -8.95
CA CYS A 50 -6.52 -0.97 -9.79
C CYS A 50 -7.97 -1.45 -9.64
N GLY A 51 -8.18 -2.58 -8.97
CA GLY A 51 -9.49 -3.14 -8.68
C GLY A 51 -10.14 -3.89 -9.84
N VAL A 52 -9.47 -4.02 -11.00
CA VAL A 52 -10.02 -4.78 -12.13
C VAL A 52 -10.09 -6.27 -11.79
N ILE A 53 -11.12 -6.95 -12.28
CA ILE A 53 -11.24 -8.40 -12.20
C ILE A 53 -10.11 -9.04 -13.01
N LEU A 54 -9.44 -10.01 -12.41
CA LEU A 54 -8.39 -10.77 -13.08
C LEU A 54 -9.01 -11.98 -13.79
N PRO A 55 -8.69 -12.20 -15.07
CA PRO A 55 -9.23 -13.33 -15.82
C PRO A 55 -8.65 -14.64 -15.27
N ARG A 56 -9.52 -15.57 -14.85
CA ARG A 56 -9.14 -16.94 -14.48
C ARG A 56 -9.49 -17.90 -15.61
N GLU A 57 -8.66 -18.92 -15.83
CA GLU A 57 -8.81 -19.85 -16.96
C GLU A 57 -10.01 -20.81 -16.82
N GLU A 58 -10.57 -20.98 -15.61
CA GLU A 58 -11.58 -22.04 -15.35
C GLU A 58 -12.93 -21.57 -14.79
N GLU A 59 -13.13 -20.29 -14.51
CA GLU A 59 -14.39 -19.76 -13.95
C GLU A 59 -14.89 -18.58 -14.79
N SER A 60 -16.02 -18.77 -15.48
CA SER A 60 -16.67 -17.73 -16.31
C SER A 60 -17.58 -16.79 -15.52
N ASP A 61 -17.78 -17.06 -14.23
CA ASP A 61 -18.70 -16.27 -13.41
C ASP A 61 -17.94 -15.11 -12.75
N SER A 62 -18.34 -13.91 -13.15
CA SER A 62 -17.89 -12.68 -12.51
C SER A 62 -18.55 -12.61 -11.13
N PRO A 63 -17.83 -12.15 -10.09
CA PRO A 63 -18.43 -11.98 -8.77
C PRO A 63 -19.62 -11.01 -8.85
N GLU A 64 -20.65 -11.26 -8.05
CA GLU A 64 -21.82 -10.39 -7.93
C GLU A 64 -21.47 -9.13 -7.14
N CYS A 65 -22.17 -8.03 -7.42
CA CYS A 65 -22.03 -6.79 -6.65
C CYS A 65 -22.56 -6.97 -5.23
N GLU A 66 -21.79 -6.52 -4.23
CA GLU A 66 -22.16 -6.65 -2.82
C GLU A 66 -23.48 -5.93 -2.48
N ASN A 67 -23.76 -4.82 -3.17
CA ASN A 67 -24.97 -4.03 -2.97
C ASN A 67 -26.16 -4.54 -3.78
N HIS A 68 -25.89 -5.24 -4.87
CA HIS A 68 -26.90 -5.70 -5.83
C HIS A 68 -26.53 -7.12 -6.30
N PRO A 69 -27.03 -8.16 -5.62
CA PRO A 69 -26.74 -9.55 -6.00
C PRO A 69 -27.18 -9.90 -7.43
N ASP A 70 -28.16 -9.18 -7.97
CA ASP A 70 -28.67 -9.38 -9.34
C ASP A 70 -27.78 -8.73 -10.43
N ALA A 71 -26.64 -8.11 -10.07
CA ALA A 71 -25.76 -7.41 -11.00
C ALA A 71 -24.30 -7.86 -10.88
N ASP A 72 -23.67 -8.13 -12.02
CA ASP A 72 -22.25 -8.48 -12.07
C ASP A 72 -21.37 -7.32 -11.61
N ALA A 73 -20.36 -7.62 -10.79
CA ALA A 73 -19.33 -6.67 -10.45
C ALA A 73 -18.42 -6.42 -11.65
N ILE A 74 -17.99 -5.17 -11.82
CA ILE A 74 -16.99 -4.81 -12.84
C ILE A 74 -15.56 -4.76 -12.26
N GLY A 75 -15.45 -4.91 -10.94
CA GLY A 75 -14.22 -4.81 -10.19
C GLY A 75 -14.46 -4.74 -8.68
N GLY A 76 -13.36 -4.79 -7.94
CA GLY A 76 -13.33 -4.59 -6.50
C GLY A 76 -12.84 -3.19 -6.14
N CYS A 77 -13.34 -2.64 -5.02
CA CYS A 77 -12.77 -1.43 -4.45
C CYS A 77 -11.32 -1.67 -4.02
N VAL A 78 -10.37 -0.83 -4.49
CA VAL A 78 -8.94 -0.98 -4.15
C VAL A 78 -8.60 -0.76 -2.67
N ILE A 79 -9.55 -0.24 -1.88
CA ILE A 79 -9.33 0.03 -0.45
C ILE A 79 -9.89 -1.09 0.44
N CYS A 80 -11.03 -1.68 0.08
CA CYS A 80 -11.72 -2.66 0.92
C CYS A 80 -12.00 -4.01 0.25
N GLY A 81 -11.64 -4.17 -1.03
CA GLY A 81 -11.86 -5.41 -1.79
C GLY A 81 -13.31 -5.69 -2.19
N LYS A 82 -14.26 -4.84 -1.81
CA LYS A 82 -15.69 -5.07 -2.06
C LYS A 82 -16.01 -5.10 -3.57
N PRO A 83 -16.66 -6.16 -4.08
CA PRO A 83 -17.08 -6.23 -5.48
C PRO A 83 -18.22 -5.25 -5.74
N VAL A 84 -18.07 -4.41 -6.77
CA VAL A 84 -19.04 -3.37 -7.12
C VAL A 84 -19.38 -3.40 -8.61
N CYS A 85 -20.68 -3.25 -8.91
CA CYS A 85 -21.16 -3.04 -10.28
C CYS A 85 -20.86 -1.62 -10.77
N GLU A 86 -21.09 -1.35 -12.05
CA GLU A 86 -20.85 -0.03 -12.65
C GLU A 86 -21.56 1.11 -11.90
N GLY A 87 -22.78 0.88 -11.42
CA GLY A 87 -23.55 1.89 -10.67
C GLY A 87 -23.09 2.13 -9.23
N CYS A 88 -22.45 1.15 -8.57
CA CYS A 88 -21.89 1.30 -7.23
C CYS A 88 -20.40 1.64 -7.23
N SER A 89 -19.80 1.71 -8.43
CA SER A 89 -18.38 1.97 -8.60
C SER A 89 -18.12 3.42 -8.99
N THR A 90 -17.08 4.01 -8.41
CA THR A 90 -16.49 5.25 -8.91
C THR A 90 -15.10 4.96 -9.45
N ARG A 91 -14.85 5.33 -10.72
CA ARG A 91 -13.52 5.22 -11.33
C ARG A 91 -12.75 6.52 -11.18
N HIS A 92 -11.59 6.47 -10.55
CA HIS A 92 -10.70 7.61 -10.41
C HIS A 92 -9.25 7.20 -10.70
N ASN A 93 -8.58 7.91 -11.62
CA ASN A 93 -7.22 7.57 -12.08
C ASN A 93 -7.03 6.10 -12.52
N GLY A 94 -8.04 5.50 -13.13
CA GLY A 94 -7.99 4.10 -13.58
C GLY A 94 -8.15 3.06 -12.47
N ARG A 95 -8.42 3.48 -11.22
CA ARG A 95 -8.73 2.63 -10.07
C ARG A 95 -10.22 2.63 -9.76
N ILE A 96 -10.71 1.55 -9.16
CA ILE A 96 -12.12 1.35 -8.79
C ILE A 96 -12.29 1.57 -7.28
N PHE A 97 -13.30 2.36 -6.92
CA PHE A 97 -13.73 2.60 -5.54
C PHE A 97 -15.21 2.25 -5.40
N CYS A 98 -15.62 1.78 -4.23
CA CYS A 98 -17.04 1.60 -3.92
C CYS A 98 -17.71 2.95 -3.59
N GLU A 99 -19.01 2.89 -3.30
CA GLU A 99 -19.84 4.04 -2.90
C GLU A 99 -19.49 4.66 -1.55
N ASN A 100 -18.55 4.09 -0.79
CA ASN A 100 -18.08 4.73 0.44
C ASN A 100 -17.15 5.90 0.10
N ASP A 101 -17.65 7.12 0.32
CA ASP A 101 -16.92 8.37 0.10
C ASP A 101 -15.58 8.40 0.85
N ASP A 102 -15.46 7.76 2.02
CA ASP A 102 -14.19 7.70 2.75
C ASP A 102 -13.10 7.00 1.95
N HIS A 103 -13.42 5.95 1.18
CA HIS A 103 -12.44 5.24 0.35
C HIS A 103 -11.99 6.07 -0.85
N LEU A 104 -12.90 6.86 -1.42
CA LEU A 104 -12.58 7.79 -2.50
C LEU A 104 -11.74 8.98 -1.98
N ASN A 105 -12.14 9.54 -0.84
CA ASN A 105 -11.45 10.65 -0.19
C ASN A 105 -10.06 10.26 0.30
N MET A 106 -9.87 9.02 0.78
CA MET A 106 -8.53 8.51 1.13
C MET A 106 -7.58 8.52 -0.08
N HIS A 107 -8.07 8.15 -1.28
CA HIS A 107 -7.25 8.19 -2.50
C HIS A 107 -7.01 9.60 -3.05
N GLN A 108 -7.98 10.48 -2.92
CA GLN A 108 -7.91 11.85 -3.43
C GLN A 108 -7.20 12.80 -2.45
N GLY A 109 -7.08 12.40 -1.19
CA GLY A 109 -6.74 13.28 -0.11
C GLY A 109 -5.46 12.94 0.62
N PHE A 110 -5.06 11.68 0.81
CA PHE A 110 -4.05 11.38 1.84
C PHE A 110 -2.65 11.13 1.26
N VAL A 111 -1.65 11.76 1.85
CA VAL A 111 -0.22 11.57 1.56
C VAL A 111 0.50 11.08 2.80
N VAL A 112 1.54 10.28 2.61
CA VAL A 112 2.41 9.83 3.71
C VAL A 112 3.16 11.04 4.25
N ALA A 113 2.94 11.36 5.53
CA ALA A 113 3.67 12.41 6.23
C ALA A 113 4.88 11.85 7.00
N TYR A 114 4.77 10.62 7.52
CA TYR A 114 5.83 9.97 8.28
C TYR A 114 5.77 8.44 8.12
N THR A 115 6.93 7.79 8.15
CA THR A 115 7.06 6.33 8.09
C THR A 115 7.96 5.86 9.23
N THR A 116 7.49 4.87 10.00
CA THR A 116 8.25 4.24 11.09
C THR A 116 8.15 2.73 11.01
N SER A 117 9.00 2.02 11.74
CA SER A 117 8.97 0.57 11.91
C SER A 117 8.22 0.11 13.17
N THR A 118 7.67 1.03 13.98
CA THR A 118 6.96 0.69 15.21
C THR A 118 5.56 1.31 15.27
N ASP A 119 4.57 0.55 15.73
CA ASP A 119 3.20 1.04 15.92
C ASP A 119 3.15 2.14 16.98
N TYR A 120 3.99 2.05 18.01
CA TYR A 120 4.05 3.02 19.11
C TYR A 120 4.43 4.43 18.62
N GLU A 121 5.50 4.54 17.81
CA GLU A 121 5.89 5.84 17.25
C GLU A 121 4.79 6.38 16.31
N ALA A 122 4.16 5.52 15.52
CA ALA A 122 3.07 5.93 14.64
C ALA A 122 1.87 6.48 15.42
N GLU A 123 1.51 5.82 16.53
CA GLU A 123 0.45 6.29 17.45
C GLU A 123 0.82 7.61 18.12
N MET A 124 2.08 7.76 18.55
CA MET A 124 2.56 9.01 19.14
C MET A 124 2.49 10.18 18.14
N ILE A 125 2.97 9.97 16.91
CA ILE A 125 2.91 10.99 15.85
C ILE A 125 1.47 11.32 15.50
N LYS A 126 0.60 10.32 15.37
CA LYS A 126 -0.84 10.53 15.14
C LYS A 126 -1.46 11.38 16.25
N ALA A 127 -1.21 11.07 17.52
CA ALA A 127 -1.79 11.81 18.65
C ALA A 127 -1.38 13.29 18.66
N ASN A 128 -0.13 13.58 18.29
CA ASN A 128 0.33 14.96 18.18
C ASN A 128 -0.26 15.70 16.97
N LEU A 129 -0.38 15.03 15.82
CA LEU A 129 -1.03 15.58 14.64
C LEU A 129 -2.52 15.89 14.92
N GLU A 130 -3.23 14.97 15.57
CA GLU A 130 -4.63 15.18 16.00
C GLU A 130 -4.73 16.32 17.02
N GLY A 131 -3.78 16.42 17.95
CA GLY A 131 -3.67 17.54 18.90
C GLY A 131 -3.47 18.91 18.24
N ALA A 132 -2.84 18.94 17.07
CA ALA A 132 -2.70 20.12 16.22
C ALA A 132 -3.91 20.38 15.30
N GLY A 133 -4.95 19.53 15.35
CA GLY A 133 -6.13 19.63 14.49
C GLY A 133 -5.96 19.01 13.09
N ILE A 134 -4.91 18.23 12.88
CA ILE A 134 -4.62 17.54 11.62
C ILE A 134 -5.22 16.12 11.67
N ASN A 135 -6.01 15.76 10.67
CA ASN A 135 -6.65 14.43 10.63
C ASN A 135 -5.65 13.38 10.14
N ALA A 136 -4.97 12.70 11.07
CA ALA A 136 -3.96 11.69 10.76
C ALA A 136 -4.51 10.26 10.83
N VAL A 137 -4.18 9.44 9.84
CA VAL A 137 -4.56 8.02 9.77
C VAL A 137 -3.31 7.17 9.75
N ILE A 138 -3.25 6.15 10.60
CA ILE A 138 -2.17 5.16 10.59
C ILE A 138 -2.57 4.02 9.65
N PHE A 139 -1.69 3.71 8.71
CA PHE A 139 -1.80 2.56 7.84
C PHE A 139 -0.66 1.59 8.15
N ASN A 140 -1.04 0.44 8.73
CA ASN A 140 -0.14 -0.68 8.92
C ASN A 140 -0.42 -1.71 7.81
N GLN A 141 0.60 -2.10 7.04
CA GLN A 141 0.47 -3.13 6.01
C GLN A 141 0.13 -4.53 6.57
N HIS A 142 0.01 -4.68 7.88
CA HIS A 142 -0.24 -5.96 8.53
C HIS A 142 -1.69 -6.46 8.44
N ASP A 143 -2.69 -5.62 8.11
CA ASP A 143 -4.10 -6.02 8.31
C ASP A 143 -4.75 -6.89 7.21
N HIS A 144 -4.02 -7.22 6.14
CA HIS A 144 -4.49 -8.22 5.15
C HIS A 144 -3.49 -9.34 4.85
N VAL A 145 -2.24 -9.27 5.34
CA VAL A 145 -1.27 -10.33 5.13
C VAL A 145 -1.31 -11.26 6.34
N TYR A 146 -2.28 -12.19 6.31
CA TYR A 146 -2.18 -13.40 7.11
C TYR A 146 -0.79 -14.02 6.86
N PHE A 147 0.01 -14.11 7.93
CA PHE A 147 1.10 -15.06 8.13
C PHE A 147 1.78 -15.55 6.84
N LEU A 148 3.01 -15.09 6.51
CA LEU A 148 4.11 -15.99 6.07
C LEU A 148 5.44 -15.33 5.65
N ASN A 149 5.56 -14.01 5.48
CA ASN A 149 6.85 -13.41 5.10
C ASN A 149 7.55 -12.73 6.29
N MET A 150 8.15 -13.55 7.14
CA MET A 150 9.14 -13.13 8.13
C MET A 150 10.39 -12.63 7.40
N GLY A 151 10.55 -11.31 7.23
CA GLY A 151 11.79 -10.76 6.69
C GLY A 151 11.81 -9.29 6.25
N VAL A 152 10.68 -8.61 6.08
CA VAL A 152 10.66 -7.19 5.69
C VAL A 152 10.18 -6.36 6.88
N LEU A 153 10.97 -5.36 7.26
CA LEU A 153 10.63 -4.36 8.29
C LEU A 153 9.20 -3.86 8.02
N ALA A 154 8.27 -4.17 8.92
CA ALA A 154 6.88 -3.74 8.79
C ALA A 154 6.87 -2.20 8.88
N HIS A 155 6.70 -1.54 7.74
CA HIS A 155 6.63 -0.09 7.68
C HIS A 155 5.21 0.35 8.01
N VAL A 156 5.07 1.09 9.10
CA VAL A 156 3.84 1.75 9.53
C VAL A 156 3.87 3.18 8.99
N ASN A 157 2.86 3.54 8.20
CA ASN A 157 2.77 4.85 7.56
C ASN A 157 1.73 5.72 8.24
N VAL A 158 2.11 6.92 8.64
CA VAL A 158 1.18 7.96 9.09
C VAL A 158 0.84 8.84 7.90
N MET A 159 -0.45 8.89 7.56
CA MET A 159 -0.96 9.61 6.41
C MET A 159 -1.83 10.79 6.85
N VAL A 160 -1.75 11.89 6.11
CA VAL A 160 -2.51 13.13 6.35
C VAL A 160 -3.10 13.65 5.05
N PRO A 161 -4.17 14.46 5.09
CA PRO A 161 -4.68 15.15 3.92
C PRO A 161 -3.59 15.98 3.22
N ARG A 162 -3.58 15.99 1.89
CA ARG A 162 -2.67 16.74 1.02
C ARG A 162 -2.73 18.23 1.31
N SER A 163 -3.92 18.72 1.66
CA SER A 163 -4.13 20.11 2.09
C SER A 163 -3.40 20.45 3.38
N GLN A 164 -3.12 19.47 4.25
CA GLN A 164 -2.52 19.63 5.57
C GLN A 164 -1.10 19.07 5.66
N MET A 165 -0.51 18.65 4.53
CA MET A 165 0.83 18.03 4.50
C MET A 165 1.90 18.96 5.06
N GLU A 166 1.88 20.23 4.66
CA GLU A 166 2.89 21.22 5.08
C GLU A 166 2.83 21.44 6.60
N GLU A 167 1.63 21.62 7.16
CA GLU A 167 1.40 21.73 8.61
C GLU A 167 1.82 20.46 9.36
N ALA A 168 1.49 19.28 8.82
CA ALA A 168 1.87 18.01 9.42
C ALA A 168 3.39 17.83 9.48
N ARG A 169 4.09 18.24 8.41
CA ARG A 169 5.56 18.18 8.34
C ARG A 169 6.21 19.05 9.40
N ASP A 170 5.67 20.24 9.62
CA ASP A 170 6.18 21.17 10.62
C ASP A 170 6.00 20.62 12.05
N VAL A 171 4.83 20.04 12.34
CA VAL A 171 4.56 19.37 13.63
C VAL A 171 5.50 18.18 13.84
N ILE A 172 5.64 17.30 12.85
CA ILE A 172 6.53 16.12 12.93
C ILE A 172 7.99 16.54 13.14
N THR A 173 8.44 17.57 12.42
CA THR A 173 9.81 18.09 12.55
C THR A 173 10.06 18.70 13.92
N ALA A 174 9.08 19.43 14.48
CA ALA A 174 9.18 19.99 15.83
C ALA A 174 9.30 18.89 16.89
N LEU A 175 8.50 17.82 16.79
CA LEU A 175 8.55 16.68 17.71
C LEU A 175 9.90 15.97 17.69
N LEU A 176 10.42 15.65 16.50
CA LEU A 176 11.72 14.99 16.35
C LEU A 176 12.87 15.85 16.87
N ASN A 177 12.77 17.18 16.74
CA ASN A 177 13.77 18.10 17.28
C ASN A 177 13.68 18.25 18.81
N GLU A 178 12.49 18.12 19.41
CA GLU A 178 12.33 18.10 20.87
C GLU A 178 12.87 16.81 21.50
N GLU A 179 12.80 15.68 20.79
CA GLU A 179 13.40 14.40 21.20
C GLU A 179 14.90 14.27 20.86
N GLY A 180 15.43 15.15 19.99
CA GLY A 180 16.77 15.05 19.39
C GLY A 180 17.84 16.01 19.93
N LEU A 181 17.67 16.62 21.10
CA LEU A 181 18.69 17.49 21.71
C LEU A 181 19.74 16.75 22.54
N GLU A 182 20.27 15.63 22.02
CA GLU A 182 21.59 15.09 22.40
C GLU A 182 22.20 14.34 21.21
N GLU A 183 22.61 15.03 20.14
CA GLU A 183 23.89 14.75 19.45
C GLU A 183 24.17 15.79 18.34
N GLU A 184 25.43 16.18 18.26
CA GLU A 184 26.07 17.09 17.28
C GLU A 184 26.10 18.60 17.61
N ALA A 185 26.97 18.94 18.56
CA ALA A 185 27.67 20.23 18.53
C ALA A 185 29.16 20.07 18.93
N GLU A 186 29.93 19.21 18.27
CA GLU A 186 31.38 19.42 18.14
C GLU A 186 31.86 19.02 16.74
N GLY A 187 31.91 20.00 15.85
CA GLY A 187 32.36 19.84 14.47
C GLY A 187 32.56 21.17 13.74
N GLY A 188 33.20 22.14 14.38
CA GLY A 188 33.73 23.36 13.75
C GLY A 188 35.05 23.73 14.43
N GLU A 189 36.11 24.21 13.79
CA GLU A 189 36.34 24.76 12.46
C GLU A 189 37.84 24.65 12.13
N ALA A 190 38.15 24.91 10.86
CA ALA A 190 39.45 24.88 10.21
C ALA A 190 40.40 26.05 10.54
N ASP A 191 41.64 25.89 10.06
CA ASP A 191 42.56 26.93 9.55
C ASP A 191 43.30 27.83 10.55
N THR A 192 44.60 27.53 10.74
CA THR A 192 45.69 28.53 10.88
C THR A 192 46.97 28.01 10.24
#